data_AF-A0A843KJ96-F1
#
_entry.id   AF-A0A843KJ96-F1
#
_cell.length_a   1.000
_cell.length_b   1.000
_cell.length_c   1.000
_cell.angle_alpha   90.00
_cell.angle_beta   90.00
_cell.angle_gamma   90.00
#
_symmetry.space_group_name_H-M   'P 1'
#
loop_
_entity.id
_entity.type
_entity.pdbx_description
1 polymer ?
#
loop_
_entity_poly.entity_id
_entity_poly.type
_entity_poly.pdbx_seq_one_letter_code
_entity_poly.pdbx_strand_id
1 'polypeptide(L)'
;MNTKKSDFTGIFGSILRIPEISTKIRGTTGIQKSLLEPDEKSHTIDDVINEMRGLERTQYIKDYWDCEDRALFAISRARCKFPCMPIGLAIGYCTSAIQGLHALVVVWSKDLTKGEFYDPELRETLGFNPEVIIPFPCDGTKRPEGIPYASNLPFLPRGGAFVLDSTYDFSKEKIATAREFLENKGPEECEESNSACSKKTFRKCYRFSDRVLSWYIRSKAEKEMLGAPIGVAFGKWKNQYMGVLLLWNDPSLRPEYWRIDNIRMRSDDARYFRPEIIIA
;
A
#
# COMPACT_ATOMS: atom_id res chain seq x y z
N MET A 1 -5.24 -31.06 -13.62
CA MET A 1 -4.33 -29.90 -13.68
C MET A 1 -4.09 -29.43 -12.25
N ASN A 2 -2.91 -29.68 -11.69
CA ASN A 2 -2.54 -29.23 -10.35
C ASN A 2 -2.13 -27.76 -10.41
N THR A 3 -2.98 -26.85 -9.95
CA THR A 3 -2.58 -25.47 -9.69
C THR A 3 -1.55 -25.46 -8.57
N LYS A 4 -0.32 -25.05 -8.88
CA LYS A 4 0.76 -24.89 -7.89
C LYS A 4 0.27 -23.93 -6.78
N LYS A 5 0.34 -24.38 -5.53
CA LYS A 5 0.19 -23.49 -4.36
C LYS A 5 1.36 -22.50 -4.40
N SER A 6 1.09 -21.20 -4.42
CA SER A 6 2.12 -20.16 -4.35
C SER A 6 2.25 -19.64 -2.93
N ASP A 7 3.27 -20.13 -2.23
CA ASP A 7 3.74 -19.60 -0.95
C ASP A 7 4.89 -18.62 -1.24
N PHE A 8 5.01 -17.53 -0.48
CA PHE A 8 5.98 -16.46 -0.73
C PHE A 8 6.66 -16.00 0.56
N THR A 9 7.99 -15.91 0.54
CA THR A 9 8.82 -15.24 1.57
C THR A 9 8.86 -13.74 1.30
N GLY A 10 8.55 -12.92 2.29
CA GLY A 10 8.55 -11.48 2.20
C GLY A 10 9.91 -10.86 1.95
N ILE A 11 9.87 -9.57 1.62
CA ILE A 11 11.06 -8.73 1.46
C ILE A 11 11.91 -8.77 2.73
N PHE A 12 11.26 -8.85 3.91
CA PHE A 12 11.93 -8.87 5.21
C PHE A 12 11.80 -10.19 6.01
N GLY A 13 11.11 -11.23 5.50
CA GLY A 13 11.30 -12.60 6.00
C GLY A 13 10.09 -13.52 6.21
N SER A 14 8.85 -13.02 6.29
CA SER A 14 7.69 -13.89 6.57
C SER A 14 7.22 -14.72 5.37
N ILE A 15 6.86 -15.99 5.57
CA ILE A 15 6.21 -16.81 4.53
C ILE A 15 4.68 -16.71 4.65
N LEU A 16 4.01 -16.26 3.58
CA LEU A 16 2.56 -16.24 3.46
C LEU A 16 2.10 -16.91 2.16
N ARG A 17 0.95 -17.59 2.20
CA ARG A 17 0.30 -18.07 0.99
C ARG A 17 -0.40 -16.92 0.27
N ILE A 18 0.05 -16.67 -0.95
CA ILE A 18 -0.38 -15.55 -1.79
C ILE A 18 -1.23 -16.07 -2.96
N PRO A 19 -2.39 -15.47 -3.27
CA PRO A 19 -3.21 -15.87 -4.41
C PRO A 19 -2.59 -15.46 -5.76
N GLU A 20 -2.07 -16.42 -6.53
CA GLU A 20 -1.89 -16.41 -8.00
C GLU A 20 -1.28 -15.14 -8.69
N ILE A 21 -0.61 -14.24 -7.95
CA ILE A 21 0.10 -13.05 -8.44
C ILE A 21 1.62 -13.26 -8.49
N SER A 22 2.35 -12.40 -9.21
CA SER A 22 3.81 -12.51 -9.32
C SER A 22 4.48 -12.16 -7.99
N THR A 23 5.34 -13.06 -7.51
CA THR A 23 6.00 -12.98 -6.20
C THR A 23 7.47 -12.55 -6.31
N LYS A 24 7.77 -11.57 -7.15
CA LYS A 24 9.16 -11.13 -7.34
C LYS A 24 9.55 -10.12 -6.26
N ILE A 25 10.73 -10.33 -5.68
CA ILE A 25 11.33 -9.45 -4.64
C ILE A 25 11.72 -8.08 -5.21
N ARG A 26 11.91 -7.97 -6.53
CA ARG A 26 12.20 -6.72 -7.25
C ARG A 26 11.17 -6.44 -8.33
N GLY A 27 10.82 -5.18 -8.50
CA GLY A 27 9.95 -4.73 -9.58
C GLY A 27 8.90 -3.71 -9.18
N THR A 28 8.02 -3.42 -10.11
CA THR A 28 6.95 -2.44 -9.93
C THR A 28 5.73 -2.78 -10.79
N THR A 29 4.62 -2.11 -10.49
CA THR A 29 3.40 -2.10 -11.28
C THR A 29 3.18 -0.73 -11.91
N GLY A 30 2.11 -0.56 -12.68
CA GLY A 30 1.74 0.74 -13.23
C GLY A 30 0.89 1.56 -12.26
N ILE A 31 0.60 2.79 -12.69
CA ILE A 31 -0.31 3.71 -12.03
C ILE A 31 -1.59 3.86 -12.86
N GLN A 32 -2.73 4.01 -12.19
CA GLN A 32 -4.00 4.27 -12.86
C GLN A 32 -4.07 5.74 -13.34
N LYS A 33 -3.43 6.04 -14.47
CA LYS A 33 -3.27 7.42 -15.02
C LYS A 33 -4.57 8.20 -15.18
N SER A 34 -5.69 7.51 -15.44
CA SER A 34 -7.02 8.15 -15.51
C SER A 34 -7.45 8.84 -14.21
N LEU A 35 -6.74 8.58 -13.10
CA LEU A 35 -7.00 9.17 -11.80
C LEU A 35 -6.13 10.40 -11.48
N LEU A 36 -5.16 10.74 -12.33
CA LEU A 36 -4.15 11.78 -12.06
C LEU A 36 -4.53 13.15 -12.65
N GLU A 37 -5.82 13.48 -12.72
CA GLU A 37 -6.31 14.60 -13.54
C GLU A 37 -5.53 15.92 -13.33
N PRO A 38 -5.03 16.54 -14.43
CA PRO A 38 -4.44 17.87 -14.39
C PRO A 38 -5.56 18.91 -14.24
N ASP A 39 -5.50 19.69 -13.17
CA ASP A 39 -6.34 20.88 -12.94
C ASP A 39 -5.43 22.12 -12.81
N GLU A 40 -5.91 23.30 -13.19
CA GLU A 40 -5.18 24.58 -13.10
C GLU A 40 -4.84 24.98 -11.65
N LYS A 41 -5.49 24.37 -10.65
CA LYS A 41 -5.21 24.53 -9.21
C LYS A 41 -4.55 23.30 -8.58
N SER A 42 -3.81 22.52 -9.37
CA SER A 42 -3.21 21.26 -8.90
C SER A 42 -2.15 21.48 -7.83
N HIS A 43 -2.13 20.57 -6.86
CA HIS A 43 -1.05 20.47 -5.88
C HIS A 43 0.26 20.05 -6.55
N THR A 44 1.36 20.56 -6.00
CA THR A 44 2.74 20.28 -6.39
C THR A 44 3.32 19.12 -5.57
N ILE A 45 4.51 18.64 -5.95
CA ILE A 45 5.28 17.70 -5.14
C ILE A 45 5.55 18.30 -3.74
N ASP A 46 5.90 19.59 -3.69
CA ASP A 46 6.19 20.31 -2.45
C ASP A 46 4.98 20.39 -1.52
N ASP A 47 3.76 20.60 -2.05
CA ASP A 47 2.54 20.61 -1.24
C ASP A 47 2.34 19.28 -0.50
N VAL A 48 2.60 18.17 -1.20
CA VAL A 48 2.47 16.81 -0.65
C VAL A 48 3.57 16.54 0.38
N ILE A 49 4.82 16.92 0.09
CA ILE A 49 5.95 16.75 1.02
C ILE A 49 5.75 17.60 2.27
N ASN A 50 5.29 18.85 2.14
CA ASN A 50 5.01 19.74 3.26
C ASN A 50 3.93 19.18 4.19
N GLU A 51 2.91 18.52 3.63
CA GLU A 51 1.91 17.82 4.44
C GLU A 51 2.52 16.67 5.23
N MET A 52 3.33 15.82 4.58
CA MET A 52 3.97 14.69 5.27
C MET A 52 4.96 15.16 6.33
N ARG A 53 5.63 16.29 6.12
CA ARG A 53 6.54 16.92 7.11
C ARG A 53 5.79 17.36 8.38
N GLY A 54 4.52 17.70 8.26
CA GLY A 54 3.65 18.09 9.38
C GLY A 54 3.16 16.92 10.25
N LEU A 55 3.35 15.67 9.81
CA LEU A 55 2.91 14.50 10.58
C LEU A 55 3.73 14.34 11.86
N GLU A 56 3.06 13.93 12.94
CA GLU A 56 3.72 13.61 14.21
C GLU A 56 4.74 12.49 14.01
N ARG A 57 5.87 12.61 14.71
CA ARG A 57 6.87 11.54 14.71
C ARG A 57 6.32 10.36 15.50
N THR A 58 6.34 9.20 14.89
CA THR A 58 5.97 7.93 15.53
C THR A 58 7.24 7.23 16.01
N GLN A 59 7.13 6.49 17.12
CA GLN A 59 8.27 5.76 17.67
C GLN A 59 8.60 4.55 16.78
N TYR A 60 9.87 4.38 16.43
CA TYR A 60 10.35 3.17 15.77
C TYR A 60 10.14 1.94 16.66
N ILE A 61 9.48 0.92 16.12
CA ILE A 61 9.35 -0.40 16.73
C ILE A 61 9.94 -1.39 15.74
N LYS A 62 11.07 -1.99 16.11
CA LYS A 62 11.73 -2.98 15.26
C LYS A 62 10.74 -4.08 14.86
N ASP A 63 10.74 -4.44 13.58
CA ASP A 63 9.94 -5.53 12.98
C ASP A 63 8.40 -5.31 12.96
N TYR A 64 7.89 -4.20 13.50
CA TYR A 64 6.44 -3.94 13.58
C TYR A 64 6.00 -2.52 13.22
N TRP A 65 6.92 -1.54 13.33
CA TRP A 65 6.73 -0.15 12.97
C TRP A 65 8.06 0.49 12.57
N ASP A 66 8.54 0.15 11.38
CA ASP A 66 9.87 0.49 10.88
C ASP A 66 9.82 1.51 9.72
N CYS A 67 10.75 1.45 8.76
CA CYS A 67 10.82 2.44 7.69
C CYS A 67 9.63 2.35 6.73
N GLU A 68 9.19 1.15 6.36
CA GLU A 68 8.10 0.96 5.42
C GLU A 68 6.75 1.32 6.02
N ASP A 69 6.52 1.03 7.30
CA ASP A 69 5.26 1.37 7.97
C ASP A 69 5.13 2.89 8.08
N ARG A 70 6.21 3.58 8.46
CA ARG A 70 6.24 5.05 8.50
C ARG A 70 6.06 5.67 7.11
N ALA A 71 6.66 5.09 6.07
CA ALA A 71 6.45 5.53 4.69
C ALA A 71 5.00 5.31 4.24
N LEU A 72 4.41 4.14 4.50
CA LEU A 72 3.01 3.84 4.21
C LEU A 72 2.04 4.71 5.01
N PHE A 73 2.40 5.07 6.24
CA PHE A 73 1.61 5.98 7.07
C PHE A 73 1.61 7.39 6.48
N ALA A 74 2.78 7.89 6.07
CA ALA A 74 2.89 9.17 5.38
C ALA A 74 2.11 9.17 4.06
N ILE A 75 2.22 8.09 3.27
CA ILE A 75 1.46 7.89 2.03
C ILE A 75 -0.04 7.92 2.32
N SER A 76 -0.53 7.18 3.30
CA SER A 76 -1.97 7.09 3.58
C SER A 76 -2.56 8.45 3.97
N ARG A 77 -1.85 9.23 4.79
CA ARG A 77 -2.24 10.60 5.18
C ARG A 77 -2.21 11.55 3.98
N ALA A 78 -1.12 11.52 3.21
CA ALA A 78 -0.99 12.34 2.01
C ALA A 78 -2.06 12.02 0.97
N ARG A 79 -2.41 10.75 0.78
CA ARG A 79 -3.42 10.28 -0.19
C ARG A 79 -4.85 10.54 0.26
N CYS A 80 -5.11 10.60 1.57
CA CYS A 80 -6.37 11.12 2.12
C CYS A 80 -6.54 12.61 1.76
N LYS A 81 -5.47 13.41 1.86
CA LYS A 81 -5.53 14.86 1.59
C LYS A 81 -5.42 15.23 0.11
N PHE A 82 -4.58 14.54 -0.65
CA PHE A 82 -4.27 14.84 -2.04
C PHE A 82 -4.55 13.64 -2.93
N PRO A 83 -5.85 13.31 -3.12
CA PRO A 83 -6.18 12.04 -3.72
C PRO A 83 -5.76 11.91 -5.19
N CYS A 84 -5.72 13.03 -5.91
CA CYS A 84 -5.28 13.05 -7.30
C CYS A 84 -3.75 13.10 -7.48
N MET A 85 -2.96 13.11 -6.41
CA MET A 85 -1.49 13.12 -6.50
C MET A 85 -0.92 11.70 -6.58
N PRO A 86 -0.09 11.41 -7.59
CA PRO A 86 0.61 10.12 -7.69
C PRO A 86 1.71 10.04 -6.63
N ILE A 87 1.64 9.01 -5.79
CA ILE A 87 2.58 8.77 -4.68
C ILE A 87 2.89 7.27 -4.64
N GLY A 88 4.07 6.84 -4.23
CA GLY A 88 4.43 5.43 -4.11
C GLY A 88 5.26 5.13 -2.87
N LEU A 89 5.26 3.86 -2.48
CA LEU A 89 6.26 3.30 -1.58
C LEU A 89 7.46 2.86 -2.42
N ALA A 90 8.66 3.28 -2.04
CA ALA A 90 9.91 2.85 -2.66
C ALA A 90 10.77 2.12 -1.63
N ILE A 91 11.23 0.92 -1.96
CA ILE A 91 12.14 0.13 -1.11
C ILE A 91 13.43 -0.11 -1.89
N GLY A 92 14.57 0.14 -1.26
CA GLY A 92 15.87 0.15 -1.93
C GLY A 92 16.97 0.71 -1.04
N TYR A 93 18.00 1.29 -1.65
CA TYR A 93 19.20 1.75 -0.94
C TYR A 93 19.38 3.25 -1.08
N CYS A 94 19.63 3.91 0.06
CA CYS A 94 20.04 5.32 0.08
C CYS A 94 21.44 5.49 -0.48
N THR A 95 21.68 6.57 -1.23
CA THR A 95 22.99 6.81 -1.87
C THR A 95 24.05 7.36 -0.92
N SER A 96 23.67 7.87 0.26
CA SER A 96 24.62 8.57 1.16
C SER A 96 24.24 8.66 2.64
N ALA A 97 22.97 8.55 3.03
CA ALA A 97 22.53 8.89 4.40
C ALA A 97 22.25 7.68 5.31
N ILE A 98 21.84 6.53 4.77
CA ILE A 98 21.36 5.37 5.53
C ILE A 98 22.04 4.11 5.01
N GLN A 99 22.56 3.28 5.91
CA GLN A 99 23.15 1.98 5.56
C GLN A 99 22.08 0.90 5.53
N GLY A 100 22.06 0.10 4.45
CA GLY A 100 21.15 -1.03 4.30
C GLY A 100 19.90 -0.72 3.48
N LEU A 101 18.99 -1.70 3.45
CA LEU A 101 17.68 -1.57 2.81
C LEU A 101 16.82 -0.60 3.62
N HIS A 102 16.16 0.32 2.93
CA HIS A 102 15.34 1.36 3.54
C HIS A 102 14.07 1.56 2.71
N ALA A 103 13.06 2.20 3.29
CA ALA A 103 11.81 2.52 2.62
C ALA A 103 11.52 4.02 2.67
N LEU A 104 11.21 4.59 1.51
CA LEU A 104 10.92 6.01 1.31
C LEU A 104 9.56 6.20 0.62
N VAL A 105 9.02 7.40 0.75
CA VAL A 105 7.92 7.86 -0.09
C VAL A 105 8.50 8.38 -1.40
N VAL A 106 7.90 8.03 -2.54
CA VAL A 106 8.15 8.70 -3.81
C VAL A 106 6.92 9.51 -4.19
N VAL A 107 7.07 10.80 -4.44
CA VAL A 107 5.99 11.68 -4.90
C VAL A 107 6.29 12.07 -6.34
N TRP A 108 5.31 11.95 -7.24
CA TRP A 108 5.46 12.36 -8.63
C TRP A 108 4.63 13.60 -8.95
N SER A 109 5.05 14.32 -9.98
CA SER A 109 4.17 15.28 -10.63
C SER A 109 3.03 14.55 -11.35
N LYS A 110 1.87 15.18 -11.49
CA LYS A 110 0.69 14.55 -12.10
C LYS A 110 0.89 14.12 -13.56
N ASP A 111 1.69 14.89 -14.30
CA ASP A 111 2.11 14.58 -15.66
C ASP A 111 3.20 13.49 -15.74
N LEU A 112 3.68 13.03 -14.57
CA LEU A 112 4.71 12.00 -14.42
C LEU A 112 6.04 12.38 -15.09
N THR A 113 6.37 13.67 -15.15
CA THR A 113 7.67 14.13 -15.69
C THR A 113 8.73 14.28 -14.61
N LYS A 114 8.32 14.48 -13.36
CA LYS A 114 9.20 14.65 -12.19
C LYS A 114 8.80 13.70 -11.07
N GLY A 115 9.74 13.38 -10.21
CA GLY A 115 9.45 12.78 -8.91
C GLY A 115 10.55 13.08 -7.91
N GLU A 116 10.25 12.88 -6.64
CA GLU A 116 11.19 13.06 -5.53
C GLU A 116 10.99 11.98 -4.49
N PHE A 117 12.11 11.48 -3.93
CA PHE A 117 12.07 10.60 -2.77
C PHE A 117 12.13 11.43 -1.50
N TYR A 118 11.24 11.12 -0.56
CA TYR A 118 11.10 11.78 0.72
C TYR A 118 11.16 10.75 1.85
N ASP A 119 11.99 11.03 2.83
CA ASP A 119 12.09 10.27 4.07
C ASP A 119 11.21 10.91 5.15
N PRO A 120 10.14 10.23 5.61
CA PRO A 120 9.26 10.78 6.65
C PRO A 120 9.92 10.85 8.04
N GLU A 121 10.94 10.04 8.30
CA GLU A 121 11.67 10.03 9.58
C GLU A 121 12.67 11.19 9.65
N LEU A 122 13.53 11.26 8.64
CA LEU A 122 14.55 12.32 8.53
C LEU A 122 13.93 13.66 8.11
N ARG A 123 12.72 13.63 7.52
CA ARG A 123 11.96 14.78 7.03
C ARG A 123 12.64 15.56 5.90
N GLU A 124 13.40 14.86 5.07
CA GLU A 124 14.18 15.42 3.98
C GLU A 124 14.02 14.61 2.69
N THR A 125 14.43 15.19 1.56
CA THR A 125 14.50 14.49 0.29
C THR A 125 15.89 13.86 0.13
N LEU A 126 15.92 12.64 -0.40
CA LEU A 126 17.14 11.83 -0.46
C LEU A 126 17.41 11.30 -1.87
N GLY A 127 18.69 11.11 -2.18
CA GLY A 127 19.10 10.26 -3.30
C GLY A 127 18.84 8.79 -2.97
N PHE A 128 18.15 8.09 -3.88
CA PHE A 128 17.69 6.73 -3.64
C PHE A 128 17.77 5.85 -4.89
N ASN A 129 18.18 4.60 -4.70
CA ASN A 129 18.16 3.58 -5.74
C ASN A 129 17.11 2.51 -5.40
N PRO A 130 15.89 2.60 -5.96
CA PRO A 130 14.81 1.67 -5.63
C PRO A 130 15.06 0.29 -6.25
N GLU A 131 14.68 -0.76 -5.53
CA GLU A 131 14.54 -2.12 -6.07
C GLU A 131 13.06 -2.49 -6.27
N VAL A 132 12.19 -1.87 -5.46
CA VAL A 132 10.74 -2.01 -5.51
C VAL A 132 10.11 -0.63 -5.50
N ILE A 133 9.09 -0.45 -6.34
CA ILE A 133 8.16 0.69 -6.23
C ILE A 133 6.74 0.15 -6.27
N ILE A 134 5.93 0.53 -5.29
CA ILE A 134 4.49 0.29 -5.25
C ILE A 134 3.79 1.64 -5.49
N PRO A 135 3.35 1.94 -6.72
CA PRO A 135 2.70 3.22 -7.03
C PRO A 135 1.23 3.23 -6.62
N PHE A 136 0.76 4.36 -6.10
CA PHE A 136 -0.63 4.67 -5.79
C PHE A 136 -1.12 5.87 -6.63
N PRO A 137 -2.29 5.79 -7.28
CA PRO A 137 -3.22 4.66 -7.27
C PRO A 137 -2.72 3.49 -8.14
N CYS A 138 -2.74 2.30 -7.55
CA CYS A 138 -2.23 1.06 -8.11
C CYS A 138 -2.95 0.63 -9.41
N ASP A 139 -2.20 0.20 -10.43
CA ASP A 139 -2.72 -0.60 -11.54
C ASP A 139 -1.75 -1.74 -11.88
N GLY A 140 -2.08 -2.97 -11.45
CA GLY A 140 -1.23 -4.14 -11.66
C GLY A 140 -1.22 -4.66 -13.09
N THR A 141 -2.07 -4.12 -13.97
CA THR A 141 -2.15 -4.51 -15.38
C THR A 141 -1.44 -3.54 -16.33
N LYS A 142 -1.04 -2.37 -15.85
CA LYS A 142 -0.36 -1.34 -16.65
C LYS A 142 1.14 -1.37 -16.43
N ARG A 143 1.88 -1.07 -17.50
CA ARG A 143 3.33 -0.93 -17.43
C ARG A 143 3.72 0.38 -16.74
N PRO A 144 4.88 0.46 -16.08
CA PRO A 144 5.37 1.67 -15.44
C PRO A 144 5.98 2.70 -16.42
N GLU A 145 5.75 2.54 -17.73
CA GLU A 145 6.34 3.37 -18.78
C GLU A 145 5.98 4.86 -18.59
N GLY A 146 7.02 5.70 -18.56
CA GLY A 146 6.90 7.14 -18.35
C GLY A 146 6.65 7.54 -16.90
N ILE A 147 6.77 6.62 -15.93
CA ILE A 147 6.78 6.94 -14.50
C ILE A 147 8.25 7.08 -14.05
N PRO A 148 8.68 8.25 -13.55
CA PRO A 148 10.04 8.46 -13.09
C PRO A 148 10.43 7.42 -12.04
N TYR A 149 11.68 6.92 -12.12
CA TYR A 149 12.24 5.83 -11.30
C TYR A 149 11.62 4.45 -11.54
N ALA A 150 10.29 4.33 -11.56
CA ALA A 150 9.59 3.07 -11.77
C ALA A 150 9.78 2.49 -13.18
N SER A 151 9.94 3.33 -14.20
CA SER A 151 10.20 2.88 -15.59
C SER A 151 11.45 2.00 -15.73
N ASN A 152 12.42 2.13 -14.81
CA ASN A 152 13.67 1.37 -14.84
C ASN A 152 13.57 0.01 -14.12
N LEU A 153 12.46 -0.25 -13.43
CA LEU A 153 12.27 -1.47 -12.66
C LEU A 153 11.60 -2.57 -13.50
N PRO A 154 11.87 -3.85 -13.20
CA PRO A 154 11.16 -4.96 -13.81
C PRO A 154 9.64 -4.84 -13.63
N PHE A 155 8.89 -4.89 -14.73
CA PHE A 155 7.43 -4.90 -14.67
C PHE A 155 6.90 -6.24 -14.14
N LEU A 156 5.86 -6.16 -13.30
CA LEU A 156 5.12 -7.30 -12.76
C LEU A 156 3.76 -7.47 -13.49
N PRO A 157 3.68 -8.21 -14.62
CA PRO A 157 2.52 -8.23 -15.53
C PRO A 157 1.26 -8.93 -14.98
N ARG A 158 1.34 -9.50 -13.78
CA ARG A 158 0.22 -10.12 -13.07
C ARG A 158 0.07 -9.56 -11.67
N GLY A 159 0.55 -8.33 -11.47
CA GLY A 159 0.57 -7.75 -10.15
C GLY A 159 1.74 -8.19 -9.27
N GLY A 160 1.83 -7.63 -8.07
CA GLY A 160 2.94 -7.84 -7.13
C GLY A 160 2.46 -8.13 -5.71
N ALA A 161 3.09 -9.10 -5.07
CA ALA A 161 2.94 -9.36 -3.63
C ALA A 161 4.16 -8.83 -2.89
N PHE A 162 3.94 -7.94 -1.92
CA PHE A 162 4.96 -7.29 -1.13
C PHE A 162 4.67 -7.59 0.33
N VAL A 163 5.34 -8.61 0.87
CA VAL A 163 5.25 -8.95 2.30
C VAL A 163 6.41 -8.24 2.99
N LEU A 164 6.07 -7.22 3.76
CA LEU A 164 6.93 -6.26 4.41
C LEU A 164 7.22 -6.70 5.85
N ASP A 165 6.28 -7.34 6.54
CA ASP A 165 6.54 -7.81 7.90
C ASP A 165 7.53 -8.99 7.95
N SER A 166 8.47 -8.91 8.90
CA SER A 166 9.45 -9.97 9.16
C SER A 166 8.87 -11.11 10.02
N THR A 167 7.83 -10.84 10.82
CA THR A 167 7.22 -11.81 11.73
C THR A 167 5.71 -11.60 11.90
N TYR A 168 4.94 -12.70 11.87
CA TYR A 168 3.53 -12.71 12.26
C TYR A 168 3.25 -13.70 13.40
N ASP A 169 2.29 -13.35 14.26
CA ASP A 169 1.75 -14.20 15.31
C ASP A 169 0.41 -14.83 14.87
N PHE A 170 0.45 -16.12 14.58
CA PHE A 170 -0.72 -16.93 14.19
C PHE A 170 -1.39 -17.63 15.39
N SER A 171 -1.12 -17.20 16.63
CA SER A 171 -1.81 -17.70 17.80
C SER A 171 -3.32 -17.45 17.69
N LYS A 172 -4.12 -18.38 18.23
CA LYS A 172 -5.58 -18.26 18.21
C LYS A 172 -6.07 -16.95 18.83
N GLU A 173 -5.38 -16.48 19.86
CA GLU A 173 -5.65 -15.21 20.53
C GLU A 173 -5.42 -14.04 19.57
N LYS A 174 -4.25 -13.95 18.93
CA LYS A 174 -3.95 -12.88 17.98
C LYS A 174 -4.91 -12.86 16.78
N ILE A 175 -5.25 -14.03 16.24
CA ILE A 175 -6.24 -14.15 15.16
C ILE A 175 -7.63 -13.65 15.62
N ALA A 176 -8.03 -13.96 16.85
CA ALA A 176 -9.31 -13.51 17.40
C ALA A 176 -9.32 -11.98 17.58
N THR A 177 -8.27 -11.40 18.15
CA THR A 177 -8.10 -9.94 18.30
C THR A 177 -8.15 -9.24 16.95
N ALA A 178 -7.41 -9.75 15.94
CA ALA A 178 -7.38 -9.16 14.62
C ALA A 178 -8.76 -9.22 13.92
N ARG A 179 -9.47 -10.33 14.08
CA ARG A 179 -10.83 -10.49 13.55
C ARG A 179 -11.81 -9.53 14.22
N GLU A 180 -11.77 -9.43 15.55
CA GLU A 180 -12.61 -8.50 16.30
C GLU A 180 -12.34 -7.05 15.87
N PHE A 181 -11.07 -6.70 15.69
CA PHE A 181 -10.66 -5.38 15.19
C PHE A 181 -11.24 -5.10 13.80
N LEU A 182 -11.14 -6.06 12.86
CA LEU A 182 -11.71 -5.98 11.51
C LEU A 182 -13.24 -5.84 11.50
N GLU A 183 -13.93 -6.47 12.45
CA GLU A 183 -15.39 -6.44 12.56
C GLU A 183 -15.89 -5.13 13.21
N ASN A 184 -15.21 -4.66 14.25
CA ASN A 184 -15.71 -3.59 15.12
C ASN A 184 -15.10 -2.21 14.86
N LYS A 185 -13.84 -2.13 14.43
CA LYS A 185 -13.16 -0.85 14.16
C LYS A 185 -13.16 -0.59 12.66
N GLY A 186 -14.14 0.17 12.17
CA GLY A 186 -14.11 0.70 10.81
C GLY A 186 -13.08 1.82 10.66
N PRO A 187 -12.67 2.18 9.43
CA PRO A 187 -11.79 3.34 9.24
C PRO A 187 -12.51 4.60 9.68
N GLU A 188 -11.84 5.43 10.49
CA GLU A 188 -12.20 6.84 10.53
C GLU A 188 -12.12 7.39 9.10
N GLU A 189 -13.11 8.20 8.73
CA GLU A 189 -13.10 8.82 7.41
C GLU A 189 -11.84 9.67 7.26
N CYS A 190 -11.18 9.57 6.10
CA CYS A 190 -10.20 10.57 5.71
C CYS A 190 -10.85 11.95 5.88
N GLU A 191 -10.25 12.83 6.70
CA GLU A 191 -10.70 14.21 6.81
C GLU A 191 -10.84 14.80 5.40
N GLU A 192 -12.02 15.31 5.07
CA GLU A 192 -12.25 15.91 3.75
C GLU A 192 -11.29 17.07 3.58
N SER A 193 -10.30 16.88 2.72
CA SER A 193 -9.49 18.02 2.30
C SER A 193 -10.35 18.90 1.39
N ASN A 194 -10.20 20.20 1.55
CA ASN A 194 -10.66 21.19 0.57
C ASN A 194 -9.88 21.11 -0.76
N SER A 195 -9.20 19.99 -1.04
CA SER A 195 -8.37 19.81 -2.23
C SER A 195 -9.23 19.90 -3.49
N ALA A 196 -8.72 20.65 -4.47
CA ALA A 196 -9.40 20.95 -5.73
C ALA A 196 -9.45 19.75 -6.71
N CYS A 197 -9.51 18.50 -6.24
CA CYS A 197 -9.72 17.36 -7.14
C CYS A 197 -11.20 17.39 -7.62
N SER A 198 -11.42 17.79 -8.87
CA SER A 198 -12.64 18.50 -9.30
C SER A 198 -13.85 17.67 -9.72
N LYS A 199 -13.84 16.33 -9.74
CA LYS A 199 -15.06 15.54 -10.12
C LYS A 199 -15.71 14.76 -8.98
N LYS A 200 -17.04 14.88 -8.90
CA LYS A 200 -17.95 14.02 -8.09
C LYS A 200 -17.71 12.50 -8.29
N THR A 201 -17.26 12.08 -9.46
CA THR A 201 -16.93 10.67 -9.78
C THR A 201 -15.68 10.17 -9.03
N PHE A 202 -14.77 11.07 -8.63
CA PHE A 202 -13.57 10.74 -7.83
C PHE A 202 -13.92 10.34 -6.40
N ARG A 203 -15.00 10.87 -5.81
CA ARG A 203 -15.30 10.68 -4.39
C ARG A 203 -15.69 9.25 -4.00
N LYS A 204 -16.24 8.44 -4.92
CA LYS A 204 -16.78 7.10 -4.57
C LYS A 204 -15.76 5.98 -4.66
N CYS A 205 -15.11 5.73 -5.80
CA CYS A 205 -14.25 4.55 -5.98
C CYS A 205 -12.86 4.69 -5.34
N TYR A 206 -12.29 5.90 -5.36
CA TYR A 206 -10.94 6.20 -4.87
C TYR A 206 -10.87 6.11 -3.35
N ARG A 207 -11.89 6.66 -2.67
CA ARG A 207 -12.01 6.56 -1.21
C ARG A 207 -11.88 5.11 -0.76
N PHE A 208 -12.38 4.12 -1.50
CA PHE A 208 -12.28 2.73 -1.05
C PHE A 208 -10.84 2.24 -0.96
N SER A 209 -10.01 2.41 -1.99
CA SER A 209 -8.63 1.93 -1.97
C SER A 209 -7.78 2.67 -0.94
N ASP A 210 -7.79 4.01 -0.92
CA ASP A 210 -6.97 4.76 0.04
C ASP A 210 -7.51 4.65 1.47
N ARG A 211 -8.82 4.45 1.68
CA ARG A 211 -9.36 4.09 3.02
C ARG A 211 -8.89 2.72 3.48
N VAL A 212 -8.83 1.73 2.59
CA VAL A 212 -8.33 0.39 2.94
C VAL A 212 -6.85 0.47 3.30
N LEU A 213 -6.04 1.23 2.55
CA LEU A 213 -4.64 1.48 2.90
C LEU A 213 -4.51 2.19 4.26
N SER A 214 -5.25 3.28 4.46
CA SER A 214 -5.28 4.06 5.70
C SER A 214 -5.69 3.20 6.90
N TRP A 215 -6.71 2.36 6.72
CA TRP A 215 -7.15 1.42 7.74
C TRP A 215 -6.05 0.42 8.09
N TYR A 216 -5.45 -0.22 7.07
CA TYR A 216 -4.39 -1.20 7.27
C TYR A 216 -3.23 -0.60 8.04
N ILE A 217 -2.70 0.55 7.59
CA ILE A 217 -1.53 1.12 8.27
C ILE A 217 -1.87 1.64 9.67
N ARG A 218 -3.08 2.18 9.89
CA ARG A 218 -3.51 2.56 11.24
C ARG A 218 -3.59 1.34 12.15
N SER A 219 -4.10 0.21 11.66
CA SER A 219 -4.16 -1.00 12.48
C SER A 219 -2.77 -1.43 12.94
N LYS A 220 -1.71 -1.23 12.16
CA LYS A 220 -0.33 -1.49 12.59
C LYS A 220 0.20 -0.52 13.64
N ALA A 221 -0.40 0.66 13.80
CA ALA A 221 -0.07 1.61 14.88
C ALA A 221 -0.71 1.23 16.23
N GLU A 222 -1.70 0.33 16.24
CA GLU A 222 -2.42 -0.11 17.43
C GLU A 222 -1.65 -1.23 18.14
N LYS A 223 -1.30 -1.03 19.41
CA LYS A 223 -0.45 -1.97 20.17
C LYS A 223 -0.99 -3.41 20.18
N GLU A 224 -2.31 -3.57 20.26
CA GLU A 224 -2.99 -4.87 20.27
C GLU A 224 -2.84 -5.64 18.93
N MET A 225 -2.61 -4.92 17.84
CA MET A 225 -2.50 -5.43 16.48
C MET A 225 -1.07 -5.68 16.02
N LEU A 226 -0.05 -5.31 16.82
CA LEU A 226 1.34 -5.62 16.48
C LEU A 226 1.52 -7.12 16.28
N GLY A 227 2.11 -7.48 15.14
CA GLY A 227 2.33 -8.86 14.70
C GLY A 227 1.09 -9.60 14.19
N ALA A 228 -0.07 -8.95 14.11
CA ALA A 228 -1.26 -9.57 13.53
C ALA A 228 -1.04 -9.90 12.04
N PRO A 229 -1.44 -11.08 11.55
CA PRO A 229 -1.27 -11.49 10.16
C PRO A 229 -2.34 -10.86 9.26
N ILE A 230 -2.30 -9.54 9.17
CA ILE A 230 -3.21 -8.71 8.39
C ILE A 230 -2.50 -8.05 7.22
N GLY A 231 -3.26 -7.65 6.21
CA GLY A 231 -2.71 -6.96 5.05
C GLY A 231 -3.79 -6.24 4.24
N VAL A 232 -3.41 -5.75 3.08
CA VAL A 232 -4.30 -5.14 2.09
C VAL A 232 -4.07 -5.75 0.71
N ALA A 233 -5.15 -5.94 -0.04
CA ALA A 233 -5.09 -6.21 -1.46
C ALA A 233 -5.83 -5.15 -2.28
N PHE A 234 -5.25 -4.76 -3.40
CA PHE A 234 -5.88 -3.96 -4.44
C PHE A 234 -6.08 -4.83 -5.67
N GLY A 235 -7.26 -4.77 -6.28
CA GLY A 235 -7.56 -5.60 -7.43
C GLY A 235 -8.94 -5.34 -8.01
N LYS A 236 -9.50 -6.35 -8.67
CA LYS A 236 -10.81 -6.26 -9.32
C LYS A 236 -11.80 -7.24 -8.71
N TRP A 237 -12.96 -6.74 -8.28
CA TRP A 237 -14.13 -7.55 -7.95
C TRP A 237 -15.20 -7.33 -9.02
N LYS A 238 -15.60 -8.38 -9.76
CA LYS A 238 -16.60 -8.28 -10.84
C LYS A 238 -16.31 -7.12 -11.83
N ASN A 239 -15.04 -6.98 -12.24
CA ASN A 239 -14.51 -5.92 -13.12
C ASN A 239 -14.51 -4.49 -12.54
N GLN A 240 -14.85 -4.30 -11.27
CA GLN A 240 -14.71 -3.03 -10.58
C GLN A 240 -13.47 -3.04 -9.69
N TYR A 241 -12.67 -1.97 -9.77
CA TYR A 241 -11.51 -1.82 -8.90
C TYR A 241 -11.93 -1.68 -7.45
N MET A 242 -11.26 -2.39 -6.55
CA MET A 242 -11.57 -2.44 -5.13
C MET A 242 -10.32 -2.73 -4.30
N GLY A 243 -10.23 -2.08 -3.14
CA GLY A 243 -9.33 -2.47 -2.06
C GLY A 243 -10.06 -3.34 -1.03
N VAL A 244 -9.38 -4.35 -0.49
CA VAL A 244 -9.88 -5.21 0.58
C VAL A 244 -8.80 -5.43 1.64
N LEU A 245 -9.21 -5.60 2.88
CA LEU A 245 -8.34 -6.02 3.98
C LEU A 245 -8.19 -7.54 3.97
N LEU A 246 -7.05 -8.01 4.46
CA LEU A 246 -6.68 -9.42 4.51
C LEU A 246 -6.47 -9.86 5.95
N LEU A 247 -6.85 -11.10 6.27
CA LEU A 247 -6.43 -11.81 7.48
C LEU A 247 -6.02 -13.24 7.11
N TRP A 248 -4.77 -13.60 7.42
CA TRP A 248 -4.32 -14.99 7.33
C TRP A 248 -4.53 -15.69 8.67
N ASN A 249 -5.42 -16.69 8.72
CA ASN A 249 -5.56 -17.52 9.93
C ASN A 249 -4.37 -18.47 10.12
N ASP A 250 -3.65 -18.78 9.04
CA ASP A 250 -2.51 -19.69 8.99
C ASP A 250 -1.65 -19.32 7.76
N PRO A 251 -0.31 -19.36 7.86
CA PRO A 251 0.57 -18.94 6.77
C PRO A 251 0.40 -19.78 5.49
N SER A 252 -0.08 -21.02 5.58
CA SER A 252 -0.30 -21.94 4.45
C SER A 252 -1.71 -21.85 3.85
N LEU A 253 -2.59 -21.02 4.41
CA LEU A 253 -3.96 -20.83 3.95
C LEU A 253 -4.11 -19.54 3.17
N ARG A 254 -5.09 -19.52 2.25
CA ARG A 254 -5.47 -18.27 1.58
C ARG A 254 -6.06 -17.32 2.63
N PRO A 255 -5.79 -16.01 2.53
CA PRO A 255 -6.36 -15.06 3.47
C PRO A 255 -7.88 -15.01 3.30
N GLU A 256 -8.54 -14.66 4.39
CA GLU A 256 -9.90 -14.16 4.37
C GLU A 256 -9.89 -12.69 3.91
N TYR A 257 -10.93 -12.24 3.20
CA TYR A 257 -11.03 -10.88 2.67
C TYR A 257 -12.13 -10.10 3.40
N TRP A 258 -11.84 -8.86 3.79
CA TRP A 258 -12.80 -7.91 4.35
C TRP A 258 -12.94 -6.71 3.45
N ARG A 259 -14.19 -6.32 3.23
CA ARG A 259 -14.51 -5.04 2.63
C ARG A 259 -14.33 -3.93 3.67
N ILE A 260 -14.18 -2.70 3.19
CA ILE A 260 -13.97 -1.53 4.06
C ILE A 260 -15.16 -1.20 4.98
N ASP A 261 -16.33 -1.76 4.69
CA ASP A 261 -17.55 -1.63 5.49
C ASP A 261 -17.65 -2.73 6.56
N ASN A 262 -16.50 -3.29 6.96
CA ASN A 262 -16.32 -4.35 7.97
C ASN A 262 -17.05 -5.66 7.64
N ILE A 263 -17.47 -5.84 6.39
CA ILE A 263 -18.13 -7.06 5.94
C ILE A 263 -17.09 -8.03 5.42
N ARG A 264 -16.95 -9.16 6.14
CA ARG A 264 -16.22 -10.33 5.64
C ARG A 264 -16.84 -10.82 4.35
N MET A 265 -16.03 -10.97 3.30
CA MET A 265 -16.48 -11.57 2.04
C MET A 265 -16.72 -13.05 2.24
N ARG A 266 -17.91 -13.51 1.81
CA ARG A 266 -18.20 -14.95 1.74
C ARG A 266 -17.28 -15.62 0.73
N SER A 267 -16.98 -16.91 0.92
CA SER A 267 -16.09 -17.67 0.02
C SER A 267 -16.51 -17.59 -1.44
N ASP A 268 -17.82 -17.61 -1.72
CA ASP A 268 -18.36 -17.47 -3.07
C ASP A 268 -18.18 -16.07 -3.68
N ASP A 269 -18.14 -15.01 -2.87
CA ASP A 269 -17.85 -13.66 -3.34
C ASP A 269 -16.34 -13.44 -3.49
N ALA A 270 -15.55 -13.97 -2.55
CA ALA A 270 -14.09 -13.88 -2.54
C ALA A 270 -13.47 -14.49 -3.81
N ARG A 271 -14.06 -15.54 -4.37
CA ARG A 271 -13.56 -16.18 -5.61
C ARG A 271 -13.62 -15.26 -6.84
N TYR A 272 -14.43 -14.20 -6.80
CA TYR A 272 -14.55 -13.21 -7.87
C TYR A 272 -13.63 -12.01 -7.69
N PHE A 273 -12.94 -11.91 -6.56
CA PHE A 273 -11.90 -10.92 -6.35
C PHE A 273 -10.59 -11.43 -6.92
N ARG A 274 -9.98 -10.63 -7.80
CA ARG A 274 -8.69 -10.91 -8.43
C ARG A 274 -7.70 -9.89 -7.89
N PRO A 275 -6.84 -10.25 -6.91
CA PRO A 275 -5.82 -9.34 -6.41
C PRO A 275 -4.83 -9.02 -7.53
N GLU A 276 -4.40 -7.77 -7.59
CA GLU A 276 -3.35 -7.27 -8.47
C GLU A 276 -2.17 -6.75 -7.65
N ILE A 277 -2.40 -6.20 -6.46
CA ILE A 277 -1.34 -5.85 -5.52
C ILE A 277 -1.72 -6.38 -4.16
N ILE A 278 -0.76 -7.00 -3.48
CA ILE A 278 -0.88 -7.37 -2.07
C ILE A 278 0.25 -6.70 -1.32
N ILE A 279 -0.10 -6.06 -0.21
CA ILE A 279 0.84 -5.52 0.78
C ILE A 279 0.46 -6.16 2.10
N ALA A 280 1.38 -6.86 2.74
CA ALA A 280 1.19 -7.47 4.05
C ALA A 280 2.44 -7.19 4.87
#